data_AF-A0A397HV08-F1
#
_entry.id   AF-A0A397HV08-F1
#
_cell.length_a   1.000
_cell.length_b   1.000
_cell.length_c   1.000
_cell.angle_alpha   90.00
_cell.angle_beta   90.00
_cell.angle_gamma   90.00
#
_symmetry.space_group_name_H-M   'P 1'
#
loop_
_entity.id
_entity.type
_entity.pdbx_description
1 polymer ?
#
loop_
_entity_poly.entity_id
_entity_poly.type
_entity_poly.pdbx_seq_one_letter_code
_entity_poly.pdbx_strand_id
1 'polypeptide(L)'
;MGYTHYYSVDNTSSPEWGAAWPQLIEDAQKIVDNSNVPLSGPDFDEPGPPIIDVNQGIFLNGVGDDGHEPLCLDRHGNAGFSFVKTAHKPYDEVVACILLRAAVLAPNCVSLSSDGDWDHDWCMARHLYRDLWGEDVECPWSETEVADD
;
A
#
# COMPACT_ATOMS: atom_id res chain seq x y z
N MET A 1 -18.46 8.79 -0.70
CA MET A 1 -17.50 8.38 -1.73
C MET A 1 -16.14 8.74 -1.18
N GLY A 2 -15.19 7.81 -1.16
CA GLY A 2 -13.89 7.97 -0.53
C GLY A 2 -12.79 7.61 -1.52
N TYR A 3 -11.64 8.25 -1.39
CA TYR A 3 -10.42 7.95 -2.13
C TYR A 3 -9.98 6.50 -1.87
N THR A 4 -9.83 5.73 -2.94
CA THR A 4 -9.64 4.27 -2.89
C THR A 4 -8.41 3.83 -3.67
N HIS A 5 -7.66 2.90 -3.10
CA HIS A 5 -6.64 2.12 -3.80
C HIS A 5 -7.16 0.70 -4.02
N TYR A 6 -7.01 0.19 -5.24
CA TYR A 6 -7.43 -1.14 -5.64
C TYR A 6 -6.20 -2.01 -5.90
N TYR A 7 -6.22 -3.25 -5.43
CA TYR A 7 -5.09 -4.14 -5.63
C TYR A 7 -5.52 -5.61 -5.64
N SER A 8 -4.74 -6.42 -6.35
CA SER A 8 -4.77 -7.88 -6.23
C SER A 8 -3.37 -8.39 -5.96
N VAL A 9 -3.28 -9.43 -5.13
CA VAL A 9 -2.06 -10.22 -4.93
C VAL A 9 -2.40 -11.65 -5.31
N ASP A 10 -2.11 -11.96 -6.56
CA ASP A 10 -2.38 -13.23 -7.20
C ASP A 10 -1.13 -14.10 -7.25
N ASN A 11 -1.30 -15.37 -7.59
CA ASN A 11 -0.19 -16.31 -7.79
C ASN A 11 0.78 -16.37 -6.58
N THR A 12 0.24 -16.40 -5.35
CA THR A 12 1.02 -16.37 -4.10
C THR A 12 1.88 -17.60 -3.84
N SER A 13 1.73 -18.64 -4.66
CA SER A 13 2.61 -19.81 -4.66
C SER A 13 3.84 -19.66 -5.58
N SER A 14 3.94 -18.55 -6.31
CA SER A 14 5.05 -18.30 -7.22
C SER A 14 6.38 -18.07 -6.47
N PRO A 15 7.52 -18.40 -7.11
CA PRO A 15 8.83 -18.03 -6.57
C PRO A 15 9.02 -16.51 -6.43
N GLU A 16 8.41 -15.72 -7.31
CA GLU A 16 8.44 -14.25 -7.30
C GLU A 16 7.81 -13.70 -6.02
N TRP A 17 6.55 -14.05 -5.74
CA TRP A 17 5.89 -13.64 -4.51
C TRP A 17 6.59 -14.21 -3.26
N GLY A 18 7.06 -15.45 -3.35
CA GLY A 18 7.81 -16.09 -2.28
C GLY A 18 9.09 -15.34 -1.88
N ALA A 19 9.77 -14.70 -2.84
CA ALA A 19 10.94 -13.85 -2.61
C ALA A 19 10.55 -12.42 -2.23
N ALA A 20 9.50 -11.87 -2.85
CA ALA A 20 9.04 -10.51 -2.63
C ALA A 20 8.43 -10.32 -1.23
N TRP A 21 7.68 -11.29 -0.70
CA TRP A 21 6.99 -11.15 0.58
C TRP A 21 7.90 -10.79 1.77
N PRO A 22 8.98 -11.53 2.08
CA PRO A 22 9.87 -11.15 3.18
C PRO A 22 10.54 -9.78 2.95
N GLN A 23 10.90 -9.45 1.70
CA GLN A 23 11.45 -8.14 1.38
C GLN A 23 10.41 -7.02 1.58
N LEU A 24 9.15 -7.26 1.21
CA LEU A 24 8.06 -6.30 1.39
C LEU A 24 7.81 -6.03 2.87
N ILE A 25 7.95 -7.03 3.75
CA ILE A 25 7.85 -6.84 5.20
C ILE A 25 8.97 -5.92 5.71
N GLU A 26 10.22 -6.16 5.32
CA GLU A 26 11.35 -5.31 5.70
C GLU A 26 11.17 -3.89 5.15
N ASP A 27 10.74 -3.77 3.90
CA ASP A 27 10.51 -2.49 3.25
C ASP A 27 9.30 -1.74 3.84
N ALA A 28 8.24 -2.44 4.26
CA ALA A 28 7.11 -1.85 4.95
C ALA A 28 7.51 -1.30 6.32
N GLN A 29 8.33 -2.04 7.08
CA GLN A 29 8.89 -1.54 8.33
C GLN A 29 9.74 -0.29 8.08
N LYS A 30 10.58 -0.30 7.04
CA LYS A 30 11.39 0.85 6.64
C LYS A 30 10.54 2.06 6.26
N ILE A 31 9.43 1.86 5.53
CA ILE A 31 8.47 2.92 5.19
C ILE A 31 7.87 3.52 6.47
N VAL A 32 7.41 2.67 7.40
CA VAL A 32 6.83 3.13 8.66
C VAL A 32 7.84 3.88 9.52
N ASP A 33 9.08 3.40 9.61
CA ASP A 33 10.14 4.04 10.42
C ASP A 33 10.58 5.40 9.88
N ASN A 34 10.36 5.67 8.58
CA ASN A 34 10.75 6.92 7.92
C ASN A 34 9.56 7.83 7.58
N SER A 35 8.32 7.38 7.81
CA SER A 35 7.15 8.25 7.75
C SER A 35 7.02 9.07 9.04
N ASN A 36 6.56 10.31 8.91
CA ASN A 36 6.21 11.15 10.06
C ASN A 36 4.73 11.03 10.42
N VAL A 37 3.98 10.14 9.77
CA VAL A 37 2.55 9.97 10.01
C VAL A 37 2.31 9.02 11.19
N PRO A 38 1.51 9.42 12.19
CA PRO A 38 1.08 8.52 13.25
C PRO A 38 0.23 7.37 12.69
N LEU A 39 0.61 6.14 13.03
CA LEU A 39 -0.09 4.93 12.62
C LEU A 39 -0.65 4.17 13.82
N SER A 40 -1.75 3.46 13.58
CA SER A 40 -2.39 2.53 14.49
C SER A 40 -2.48 1.14 13.84
N GLY A 41 -2.84 0.15 14.65
CA GLY A 41 -3.26 -1.17 14.20
C GLY A 41 -4.59 -1.13 13.44
N PRO A 42 -5.02 -2.26 12.88
CA PRO A 42 -6.17 -2.32 11.99
C PRO A 42 -7.52 -2.07 12.70
N ASP A 43 -7.59 -2.32 14.01
CA ASP A 43 -8.81 -2.19 14.80
C ASP A 43 -9.00 -0.74 15.27
N PHE A 44 -10.19 -0.19 15.02
CA PHE A 44 -10.59 1.14 15.47
C PHE A 44 -11.01 1.17 16.94
N ASP A 45 -11.69 0.12 17.39
CA ASP A 45 -12.24 0.02 18.75
C ASP A 45 -11.13 -0.38 19.74
N GLU A 46 -10.11 -1.10 19.26
CA GLU A 46 -8.94 -1.52 20.03
C GLU A 46 -7.64 -0.92 19.45
N PRO A 47 -7.37 0.37 19.68
CA PRO A 47 -6.18 1.02 19.15
C PRO A 47 -4.90 0.36 19.68
N GLY A 48 -3.97 0.11 18.76
CA GLY A 48 -2.69 -0.55 19.03
C GLY A 48 -1.63 -0.12 18.02
N PRO A 49 -0.39 -0.62 18.10
CA PRO A 49 0.61 -0.37 17.07
C PRO A 49 0.23 -1.06 15.75
N PRO A 50 0.73 -0.58 14.60
CA PRO A 50 0.64 -1.32 13.34
C PRO A 50 1.33 -2.69 13.49
N ILE A 51 0.83 -3.69 12.76
CA ILE A 51 1.42 -5.02 12.69
C ILE A 51 2.21 -5.11 11.38
N ILE A 52 3.51 -5.36 11.49
CA ILE A 52 4.40 -5.63 10.35
C ILE A 52 5.20 -6.86 10.71
N ASP A 53 4.73 -8.02 10.25
CA ASP A 53 5.33 -9.31 10.60
C ASP A 53 5.18 -10.30 9.45
N VAL A 54 6.22 -11.10 9.22
CA VAL A 54 6.29 -12.02 8.08
C VAL A 54 5.25 -13.15 8.12
N ASN A 55 4.77 -13.51 9.31
CA ASN A 55 3.78 -14.58 9.50
C ASN A 55 2.37 -14.02 9.62
N GLN A 56 2.20 -12.83 10.22
CA GLN A 56 0.91 -12.21 10.38
C GLN A 56 0.52 -11.43 9.12
N GLY A 57 1.36 -10.50 8.67
CA GLY A 57 1.03 -9.58 7.59
C GLY A 57 1.44 -8.13 7.88
N ILE A 58 0.93 -7.25 7.04
CA ILE A 58 0.98 -5.80 7.17
C ILE A 58 -0.45 -5.36 7.47
N PHE A 59 -0.69 -4.92 8.70
CA PHE A 59 -1.97 -4.40 9.16
C PHE A 59 -1.80 -3.05 9.83
N LEU A 60 -2.33 -2.01 9.22
CA LEU A 60 -2.20 -0.65 9.74
C LEU A 60 -3.39 0.23 9.35
N ASN A 61 -3.54 1.31 10.10
CA ASN A 61 -4.55 2.34 9.89
C ASN A 61 -4.02 3.69 10.42
N GLY A 62 -4.76 4.77 10.21
CA GLY A 62 -4.50 6.04 10.88
C GLY A 62 -4.97 6.03 12.34
N VAL A 63 -4.43 6.94 13.15
CA VAL A 63 -4.76 7.05 14.58
C VAL A 63 -6.08 7.78 14.78
N GLY A 64 -7.03 7.16 15.48
CA GLY A 64 -8.29 7.80 15.86
C GLY A 64 -9.06 8.35 14.65
N ASP A 65 -9.38 9.63 14.66
CA ASP A 65 -10.09 10.31 13.57
C ASP A 65 -9.28 10.36 12.27
N ASP A 66 -7.98 10.08 12.28
CA ASP A 66 -7.14 9.98 11.09
C ASP A 66 -7.16 8.58 10.44
N GLY A 67 -7.88 7.61 10.98
CA GLY A 67 -8.14 6.33 10.31
C GLY A 67 -9.39 6.33 9.41
N HIS A 68 -9.45 5.42 8.42
CA HIS A 68 -10.69 5.17 7.64
C HIS A 68 -11.02 3.68 7.39
N GLU A 69 -10.29 3.01 6.52
CA GLU A 69 -10.28 1.55 6.37
C GLU A 69 -8.83 1.06 6.54
N PRO A 70 -8.58 -0.01 7.31
CA PRO A 70 -7.23 -0.50 7.51
C PRO A 70 -6.68 -1.12 6.23
N LEU A 71 -5.38 -0.95 5.98
CA LEU A 71 -4.67 -1.80 5.03
C LEU A 71 -4.49 -3.17 5.70
N CYS A 72 -4.94 -4.21 5.02
CA CYS A 72 -4.76 -5.60 5.43
C CYS A 72 -4.15 -6.38 4.28
N LEU A 73 -2.89 -6.77 4.43
CA LEU A 73 -2.17 -7.58 3.45
C LEU A 73 -1.39 -8.68 4.15
N ASP A 74 -1.56 -9.93 3.72
CA ASP A 74 -0.80 -11.06 4.23
C ASP A 74 -0.13 -11.86 3.09
N ARG A 75 0.63 -12.89 3.47
CA ARG A 75 1.36 -13.76 2.54
C ARG A 75 0.44 -14.48 1.55
N HIS A 76 -0.80 -14.78 1.94
CA HIS A 76 -1.75 -15.55 1.15
C HIS A 76 -2.42 -14.70 0.07
N GLY A 77 -2.27 -13.37 0.15
CA GLY A 77 -2.87 -12.43 -0.76
C GLY A 77 -4.39 -12.39 -0.58
N ASN A 78 -5.10 -11.94 -1.60
CA ASN A 78 -6.55 -11.74 -1.55
C ASN A 78 -7.32 -12.60 -2.57
N ALA A 79 -6.60 -13.45 -3.33
CA ALA A 79 -7.15 -14.34 -4.36
C ALA A 79 -8.17 -13.65 -5.29
N GLY A 80 -7.93 -12.36 -5.60
CA GLY A 80 -8.83 -11.54 -6.41
C GLY A 80 -8.75 -10.05 -6.06
N PHE A 81 -9.82 -9.33 -6.40
CA PHE A 81 -9.90 -7.89 -6.21
C PHE A 81 -10.08 -7.51 -4.73
N SER A 82 -9.20 -6.64 -4.23
CA SER A 82 -9.34 -5.97 -2.94
C SER A 82 -9.16 -4.46 -3.10
N PHE A 83 -9.53 -3.73 -2.06
CA PHE A 83 -9.36 -2.29 -2.01
C PHE A 83 -9.19 -1.81 -0.58
N VAL A 84 -8.69 -0.60 -0.44
CA VAL A 84 -8.65 0.14 0.83
C VAL A 84 -9.03 1.59 0.58
N LYS A 85 -10.00 2.10 1.33
CA LYS A 85 -10.37 3.51 1.30
C LYS A 85 -9.68 4.24 2.43
N THR A 86 -8.81 5.16 2.08
CA THR A 86 -8.10 5.99 3.06
C THR A 86 -8.76 7.36 3.22
N ALA A 87 -9.61 7.75 2.26
CA ALA A 87 -10.29 9.04 2.25
C ALA A 87 -9.32 10.24 2.37
N HIS A 88 -8.14 10.15 1.73
CA HIS A 88 -7.05 11.14 1.79
C HIS A 88 -6.56 11.46 3.21
N LYS A 89 -6.79 10.56 4.17
CA LYS A 89 -6.30 10.76 5.53
C LYS A 89 -4.79 10.56 5.58
N PRO A 90 -4.08 11.12 6.59
CA PRO A 90 -2.62 11.16 6.59
C PRO A 90 -1.93 9.81 6.35
N TYR A 91 -2.45 8.71 6.90
CA TYR A 91 -1.85 7.36 6.75
C TYR A 91 -1.89 6.81 5.32
N ASP A 92 -2.62 7.47 4.43
CA ASP A 92 -2.65 7.16 3.00
C ASP A 92 -1.26 7.13 2.37
N GLU A 93 -0.35 8.04 2.75
CA GLU A 93 1.00 8.07 2.18
C GLU A 93 1.75 6.74 2.42
N VAL A 94 1.54 6.13 3.60
CA VAL A 94 2.17 4.88 4.01
C VAL A 94 1.50 3.71 3.29
N VAL A 95 0.17 3.70 3.23
CA VAL A 95 -0.61 2.69 2.50
C VAL A 95 -0.21 2.66 1.03
N ALA A 96 -0.23 3.81 0.37
CA ALA A 96 0.11 3.97 -1.03
C ALA A 96 1.57 3.56 -1.30
N CYS A 97 2.52 3.98 -0.46
CA CYS A 97 3.93 3.61 -0.63
C CYS A 97 4.17 2.09 -0.45
N ILE A 98 3.47 1.42 0.49
CA ILE A 98 3.57 -0.03 0.68
C ILE A 98 3.00 -0.78 -0.53
N LEU A 99 1.82 -0.39 -1.02
CA LEU A 99 1.21 -1.01 -2.20
C LEU A 99 2.09 -0.82 -3.44
N LEU A 100 2.67 0.37 -3.62
CA LEU A 100 3.61 0.66 -4.70
C LEU A 100 4.85 -0.21 -4.62
N ARG A 101 5.40 -0.39 -3.41
CA ARG A 101 6.55 -1.25 -3.20
C ARG A 101 6.23 -2.72 -3.50
N ALA A 102 5.03 -3.18 -3.15
CA ALA A 102 4.57 -4.52 -3.50
C ALA A 102 4.51 -4.72 -5.02
N ALA A 103 3.97 -3.74 -5.76
CA ALA A 103 3.92 -3.75 -7.22
C ALA A 103 5.32 -3.78 -7.88
N VAL A 104 6.29 -3.06 -7.31
CA VAL A 104 7.68 -3.07 -7.80
C VAL A 104 8.38 -4.41 -7.52
N LEU A 105 8.17 -5.00 -6.34
CA LEU A 105 8.84 -6.25 -5.95
C LEU A 105 8.29 -7.48 -6.68
N ALA A 106 7.00 -7.48 -7.02
CA ALA A 106 6.35 -8.61 -7.66
C ALA A 106 5.35 -8.18 -8.74
N PRO A 107 5.81 -7.54 -9.84
CA PRO A 107 4.94 -6.97 -10.87
C PRO A 107 4.07 -8.00 -11.62
N ASN A 108 4.41 -9.30 -11.58
CA ASN A 108 3.56 -10.35 -12.17
C ASN A 108 2.58 -10.97 -11.16
N CYS A 109 2.67 -10.60 -9.88
CA CYS A 109 1.79 -11.09 -8.81
C CYS A 109 0.88 -9.99 -8.27
N VAL A 110 1.34 -8.73 -8.31
CA VAL A 110 0.64 -7.59 -7.73
C VAL A 110 0.12 -6.69 -8.84
N SER A 111 -1.19 -6.51 -8.90
CA SER A 111 -1.83 -5.45 -9.68
C SER A 111 -2.24 -4.32 -8.74
N LEU A 112 -2.01 -3.08 -9.13
CA LEU A 112 -2.34 -1.88 -8.35
C LEU A 112 -3.00 -0.84 -9.26
N SER A 113 -4.06 -0.20 -8.77
CA SER A 113 -4.65 1.00 -9.36
C SER A 113 -5.27 1.89 -8.27
N SER A 114 -5.68 3.10 -8.63
CA SER A 114 -6.20 4.09 -7.68
C SER A 114 -7.30 4.94 -8.32
N ASP A 115 -8.20 5.48 -7.49
CA ASP A 115 -9.05 6.61 -7.89
C ASP A 115 -8.24 7.91 -8.08
N GLY A 116 -6.99 7.95 -7.59
CA GLY A 116 -6.13 9.13 -7.58
C GLY A 116 -5.30 9.35 -8.83
N ASP A 117 -4.97 10.62 -9.04
CA ASP A 117 -4.03 11.09 -10.05
C ASP A 117 -2.58 10.77 -9.63
N TRP A 118 -1.79 10.26 -10.57
CA TRP A 118 -0.42 9.83 -10.31
C TRP A 118 0.51 10.99 -9.91
N ASP A 119 0.31 12.17 -10.49
CA ASP A 119 1.18 13.31 -10.27
C ASP A 119 0.80 14.13 -9.05
N HIS A 120 -0.49 14.21 -8.73
CA HIS A 120 -1.03 15.02 -7.65
C HIS A 120 -1.26 14.19 -6.38
N ASP A 121 -2.07 13.13 -6.44
CA ASP A 121 -2.49 12.42 -5.23
C ASP A 121 -1.38 11.47 -4.74
N TRP A 122 -0.64 10.85 -5.64
CA TRP A 122 0.45 9.92 -5.29
C TRP A 122 1.78 10.61 -4.99
N CYS A 123 1.86 11.94 -5.06
CA CYS A 123 3.13 12.66 -4.93
C CYS A 123 3.87 12.37 -3.61
N MET A 124 3.15 12.26 -2.49
CA MET A 124 3.74 12.01 -1.18
C MET A 124 4.32 10.59 -1.08
N ALA A 125 3.57 9.59 -1.55
CA ALA A 125 4.05 8.21 -1.60
C ALA A 125 5.29 8.06 -2.50
N ARG A 126 5.31 8.73 -3.68
CA ARG A 126 6.47 8.74 -4.58
C ARG A 126 7.67 9.44 -3.97
N HIS A 127 7.46 10.56 -3.26
CA HIS A 127 8.53 11.25 -2.55
C HIS A 127 9.13 10.38 -1.46
N LEU A 128 8.30 9.74 -0.63
CA LEU A 128 8.77 8.80 0.39
C LEU A 128 9.53 7.62 -0.24
N TYR A 129 9.01 7.07 -1.34
CA TYR A 129 9.69 6.02 -2.09
C TYR A 129 11.09 6.48 -2.56
N ARG A 130 11.17 7.63 -3.23
CA ARG A 130 12.44 8.18 -3.73
C ARG A 130 13.42 8.44 -2.59
N ASP A 131 12.97 8.94 -1.45
CA ASP A 131 13.84 9.18 -0.29
C ASP A 131 14.43 7.88 0.27
N LEU A 132 13.69 6.76 0.19
CA LEU A 132 14.12 5.47 0.72
C LEU A 132 14.98 4.65 -0.25
N TRP A 133 14.74 4.76 -1.56
CA TRP A 133 15.42 3.94 -2.59
C TRP A 133 16.30 4.74 -3.56
N GLY A 134 16.22 6.07 -3.56
CA GLY A 134 17.05 6.95 -4.39
C GLY A 134 16.69 6.96 -5.87
N GLU A 135 15.54 6.40 -6.23
CA GLU A 135 15.05 6.32 -7.61
C GLU A 135 13.57 6.72 -7.69
N ASP A 136 13.18 7.27 -8.84
CA ASP A 136 11.79 7.48 -9.17
C ASP A 136 11.16 6.16 -9.62
N VAL A 137 9.84 6.06 -9.45
CA VAL A 137 9.05 4.88 -9.77
C VAL A 137 8.03 5.25 -10.85
N GLU A 138 7.73 4.33 -11.74
CA GLU A 138 6.71 4.51 -12.79
C GLU A 138 5.31 4.19 -12.26
N CYS A 139 4.29 4.81 -12.85
CA CYS A 139 2.90 4.52 -12.52
C CYS A 139 2.58 3.06 -12.89
N PRO A 140 2.17 2.20 -11.94
CA PRO A 140 1.94 0.77 -12.22
C PRO A 140 0.60 0.49 -12.91
N TRP A 141 -0.28 1.49 -13.07
CA TRP A 141 -1.50 1.38 -13.85
C TRP A 141 -1.44 2.27 -15.10
N SER A 142 -2.07 1.81 -16.18
CA SER A 142 -2.37 2.68 -17.31
C SER A 142 -3.42 3.69 -16.87
N GLU A 143 -3.11 4.98 -16.93
CA GLU A 143 -4.14 6.02 -16.98
C GLU A 143 -4.99 5.69 -18.20
N THR A 144 -6.20 5.19 -17.96
CA THR A 144 -7.11 4.98 -19.08
C THR A 144 -7.40 6.38 -19.59
N GLU A 145 -7.04 6.68 -20.84
CA GLU A 145 -7.54 7.88 -21.52
C GLU A 145 -9.07 7.84 -21.35
N VAL A 146 -9.59 8.69 -20.47
CA VAL A 146 -11.01 9.02 -20.49
C VAL A 146 -11.21 9.70 -21.83
N ALA A 147 -11.70 8.94 -22.80
CA ALA A 147 -12.27 9.52 -23.99
C ALA A 147 -13.40 10.44 -23.52
N ASP A 148 -13.16 11.74 -23.60
CA ASP A 148 -14.20 12.75 -23.49
C ASP A 148 -15.25 12.45 -24.58
N ASP A 149 -16.39 11.87 -24.17
CA ASP A 149 -17.62 11.78 -24.99
C ASP A 149 -18.43 13.09 -24.92
#